data_AF-A0A7J6T5N9-F1
#
_entry.id   AF-A0A7J6T5N9-F1
#
_cell.length_a   1.000
_cell.length_b   1.000
_cell.length_c   1.000
_cell.angle_alpha   90.00
_cell.angle_beta   90.00
_cell.angle_gamma   90.00
#
_symmetry.space_group_name_H-M   'P 1'
#
loop_
_entity.id
_entity.type
_entity.pdbx_description
1 polymer ?
#
loop_
_entity_poly.entity_id
_entity_poly.type
_entity_poly.pdbx_seq_one_letter_code
_entity_poly.pdbx_strand_id
1 'polypeptide(L)'
;VVPLGSVVEDCFRSFLMPYPYVPFPGVRRRDQCIGERERVPVPFDDSSRKLVYCDYTASGRSLTAIEDFITSTVCPTYANTHSVSSATARQTMHYREEARNEVRKYFNCTSEDSVIFCGAGATAAINKFVEMMCRSR
;
A
#
# COMPACT_ATOMS: atom_id res chain seq x y z
N VAL A 1 22.85 -1.85 -4.12
CA VAL A 1 21.57 -2.54 -3.83
C VAL A 1 21.08 -2.02 -2.49
N VAL A 2 20.19 -1.04 -2.51
CA VAL A 2 19.57 -0.53 -1.28
C VAL A 2 18.62 -1.63 -0.79
N PRO A 3 18.72 -2.10 0.47
CA PRO A 3 17.83 -3.14 0.96
C PRO A 3 16.39 -2.62 0.91
N LEU A 4 15.50 -3.30 0.17
CA LEU A 4 14.04 -3.06 0.16
C LEU A 4 13.43 -3.02 1.59
N GLY A 5 14.17 -3.56 2.57
CA GLY A 5 13.90 -3.48 4.00
C GLY A 5 13.77 -2.05 4.52
N SER A 6 14.75 -1.17 4.34
CA SER A 6 14.74 0.15 4.98
C SER A 6 13.74 1.12 4.33
N VAL A 7 13.67 1.11 3.00
CA VAL A 7 12.90 2.12 2.25
C VAL A 7 11.39 2.03 2.50
N VAL A 8 10.87 0.81 2.69
CA VAL A 8 9.45 0.61 3.01
C VAL A 8 9.14 1.04 4.45
N GLU A 9 10.07 0.86 5.40
CA GLU A 9 9.83 1.19 6.82
C GLU A 9 9.79 2.70 7.04
N ASP A 10 10.66 3.43 6.33
CA ASP A 10 10.70 4.89 6.34
C ASP A 10 9.48 5.52 5.66
N CYS A 11 8.97 4.88 4.60
CA CYS A 11 7.72 5.30 3.94
C CYS A 11 6.50 5.08 4.85
N PHE A 12 6.45 3.96 5.58
CA PHE A 12 5.38 3.66 6.53
C PHE A 12 5.40 4.57 7.77
N ARG A 13 6.59 4.97 8.25
CA ARG A 13 6.73 5.93 9.36
C ARG A 13 6.25 7.33 9.00
N SER A 14 6.42 7.76 7.75
CA SER A 14 6.03 9.10 7.30
C SER A 14 4.54 9.20 6.91
N PHE A 15 3.91 8.10 6.47
CA PHE A 15 2.52 8.03 6.00
C PHE A 15 1.42 8.28 7.07
N LEU A 16 1.73 8.30 8.37
CA LEU A 16 0.72 8.33 9.45
C LEU A 16 0.80 9.55 10.39
N MET A 17 1.55 10.59 10.04
CA MET A 17 1.97 11.63 11.01
C MET A 17 0.96 12.72 11.41
N PRO A 18 -0.28 12.87 10.88
CA PRO A 18 -1.27 13.75 11.52
C PRO A 18 -2.39 13.00 12.27
N TYR A 19 -2.44 11.67 12.20
CA TYR A 19 -3.41 10.86 12.94
C TYR A 19 -2.77 10.33 14.22
N PRO A 20 -3.55 10.09 15.31
CA PRO A 20 -2.99 9.60 16.56
C PRO A 20 -2.10 8.40 16.27
N TYR A 21 -0.81 8.57 16.55
CA TYR A 21 0.22 7.57 16.43
C TYR A 21 -0.25 6.33 17.18
N VAL A 22 -0.77 5.34 16.45
CA VAL A 22 -0.87 3.97 16.94
C VAL A 22 0.54 3.42 16.78
N PRO A 23 1.33 3.32 17.86
CA PRO A 23 2.65 2.72 17.76
C PRO A 23 2.47 1.33 17.16
N PHE A 24 3.06 1.10 15.99
CA PHE A 24 3.40 -0.27 15.63
C PHE A 24 4.33 -0.75 16.74
N PRO A 25 3.92 -1.72 17.58
CA PRO A 25 4.89 -2.34 18.46
C PRO A 25 5.98 -2.90 17.54
N GLY A 26 7.24 -2.98 17.99
CA GLY A 26 8.41 -3.42 17.23
C GLY A 26 8.33 -4.86 16.70
N VAL A 27 7.32 -5.13 15.90
CA VAL A 27 6.90 -6.40 15.35
C VAL A 27 7.58 -6.51 14.00
N ARG A 28 8.38 -7.56 13.82
CA ARG A 28 9.07 -7.81 12.55
C ARG A 28 8.03 -7.94 11.44
N ARG A 29 8.31 -7.41 10.24
CA ARG A 29 7.39 -7.48 9.08
C ARG A 29 6.78 -8.86 8.83
N ARG A 30 7.55 -9.92 9.04
CA ARG A 30 7.07 -11.31 8.87
C ARG A 30 5.94 -11.68 9.83
N ASP A 31 5.91 -11.09 11.02
CA ASP A 31 4.87 -11.33 12.02
C ASP A 31 3.56 -10.57 11.69
N GLN A 32 3.58 -9.63 10.73
CA GLN A 32 2.38 -8.91 10.24
C GLN A 32 1.78 -9.53 8.97
N CYS A 33 2.45 -10.49 8.33
CA CYS A 33 1.94 -11.16 7.13
C CYS A 33 0.73 -12.03 7.49
N ILE A 34 -0.44 -11.70 6.95
CA ILE A 34 -1.67 -12.46 7.19
C ILE A 34 -1.51 -13.88 6.60
N GLY A 35 -1.64 -14.88 7.48
CA GLY A 35 -1.54 -16.31 7.16
C GLY A 35 -0.10 -16.85 7.03
N GLU A 36 0.92 -16.15 7.54
CA GLU A 36 2.31 -16.66 7.62
C GLU A 36 2.43 -17.94 8.47
N ARG A 37 1.52 -18.12 9.44
CA ARG A 37 1.48 -19.28 10.34
C ARG A 37 0.46 -20.34 9.92
N GLU A 38 -0.17 -20.15 8.75
CA GLU A 38 -1.19 -21.05 8.26
C GLU A 38 -0.61 -22.44 7.99
N ARG A 39 -1.41 -23.46 8.25
CA ARG A 39 -1.05 -24.85 7.95
C ARG A 39 -2.09 -25.44 7.02
N VAL A 40 -1.63 -26.16 6.02
CA VAL A 40 -2.50 -26.82 5.04
C VAL A 40 -2.55 -28.32 5.40
N PRO A 41 -3.74 -28.93 5.44
CA PRO A 41 -3.87 -30.37 5.62
C PRO A 41 -3.24 -31.11 4.43
N VAL A 42 -2.55 -32.20 4.72
CA VAL A 42 -1.92 -33.02 3.69
C VAL A 42 -2.94 -34.08 3.26
N PRO A 43 -3.16 -34.30 1.96
CA PRO A 43 -3.93 -35.45 1.53
C PRO A 43 -3.24 -36.74 1.98
N PHE A 44 -4.01 -37.72 2.47
CA PHE A 44 -3.59 -39.09 2.81
C PHE A 44 -2.83 -39.31 4.12
N ASP A 45 -2.47 -38.26 4.85
CA ASP A 45 -2.10 -38.38 6.26
C ASP A 45 -2.90 -37.33 7.06
N ASP A 46 -3.36 -37.64 8.27
CA ASP A 46 -4.10 -36.68 9.12
C ASP A 46 -3.17 -35.56 9.66
N SER A 47 -2.07 -35.25 8.97
CA SER A 47 -1.11 -34.23 9.36
C SER A 47 -1.36 -32.91 8.63
N SER A 48 -0.74 -31.85 9.18
CA SER A 48 -0.77 -30.52 8.57
C SER A 48 0.65 -29.97 8.43
N ARG A 49 0.95 -29.40 7.27
CA ARG A 49 2.26 -28.81 6.95
C ARG A 49 2.18 -27.30 6.93
N LYS A 50 3.28 -26.63 7.32
CA LYS A 50 3.36 -25.17 7.26
C LYS A 50 3.19 -24.72 5.80
N LEU A 51 2.29 -23.76 5.58
CA LEU A 51 2.19 -23.08 4.29
C LEU A 51 3.43 -22.21 4.08
N VAL A 52 4.22 -22.51 3.05
CA VAL A 52 5.33 -21.68 2.60
C VAL A 52 4.87 -20.93 1.36
N TYR A 53 4.73 -19.62 1.46
CA TYR A 53 4.32 -18.78 0.34
C TYR A 53 5.53 -18.44 -0.53
N CYS A 54 5.57 -19.00 -1.74
CA CYS A 54 6.68 -18.84 -2.69
C CYS A 54 6.33 -17.94 -3.89
N ASP A 55 5.18 -17.26 -3.86
CA ASP A 55 4.64 -16.49 -5.00
C ASP A 55 4.79 -14.96 -4.83
N TYR A 56 5.76 -14.53 -4.02
CA TYR A 56 6.04 -13.12 -3.75
C TYR A 56 6.42 -12.30 -4.99
N THR A 57 6.89 -12.97 -6.06
CA THR A 57 7.19 -12.32 -7.34
C THR A 57 5.93 -11.94 -8.12
N ALA A 58 4.84 -12.69 -7.96
CA ALA A 58 3.57 -12.37 -8.59
C ALA A 58 2.78 -11.35 -7.76
N SER A 59 2.67 -11.58 -6.46
CA SER A 59 2.01 -10.66 -5.53
C SER A 59 2.54 -10.78 -4.10
N GLY A 60 2.54 -9.65 -3.37
CA GLY A 60 2.73 -9.67 -1.93
C GLY A 60 1.50 -10.23 -1.20
N ARG A 61 1.70 -10.66 0.06
CA ARG A 61 0.60 -10.97 0.98
C ARG A 61 0.15 -9.70 1.72
N SER A 62 -1.13 -9.65 2.09
CA SER A 62 -1.66 -8.59 2.95
C SER A 62 -0.95 -8.54 4.31
N LEU A 63 -0.80 -7.32 4.82
CA LEU A 63 -0.24 -7.05 6.13
C LEU A 63 -1.35 -6.59 7.07
N THR A 64 -1.44 -7.18 8.26
CA THR A 64 -2.45 -6.82 9.28
C THR A 64 -2.49 -5.31 9.54
N ALA A 65 -1.32 -4.67 9.64
CA ALA A 65 -1.19 -3.23 9.80
C ALA A 65 -1.93 -2.39 8.73
N ILE A 66 -1.85 -2.82 7.46
CA ILE A 66 -2.48 -2.11 6.34
C ILE A 66 -3.99 -2.34 6.38
N GLU A 67 -4.41 -3.59 6.56
CA GLU A 67 -5.83 -3.95 6.60
C GLU A 67 -6.56 -3.29 7.78
N ASP A 68 -5.92 -3.25 8.94
CA ASP A 68 -6.44 -2.59 10.14
C ASP A 68 -6.58 -1.08 9.91
N PHE A 69 -5.59 -0.44 9.28
CA PHE A 69 -5.65 0.99 8.98
C PHE A 69 -6.78 1.31 7.99
N ILE A 70 -6.89 0.53 6.91
CA ILE A 70 -7.97 0.69 5.92
C ILE A 70 -9.33 0.56 6.62
N THR A 71 -9.51 -0.51 7.39
CA THR A 71 -10.81 -0.82 8.01
C THR A 71 -11.18 0.16 9.12
N SER A 72 -10.23 0.54 9.98
CA SER A 72 -10.50 1.36 11.17
C SER A 72 -10.45 2.87 10.91
N THR A 73 -9.67 3.32 9.94
CA THR A 73 -9.37 4.76 9.75
C THR A 73 -9.90 5.29 8.42
N VAL A 74 -9.69 4.54 7.33
CA VAL A 74 -10.10 4.99 5.99
C VAL A 74 -11.59 4.75 5.74
N CYS A 75 -12.05 3.51 5.91
CA CYS A 75 -13.43 3.12 5.62
C CYS A 75 -14.50 3.96 6.35
N PRO A 76 -14.36 4.32 7.65
CA PRO A 76 -15.39 5.11 8.35
C PRO A 76 -15.56 6.54 7.83
N THR A 77 -14.50 7.10 7.23
CA THR A 77 -14.49 8.49 6.73
C THR A 77 -14.47 8.57 5.21
N TYR A 78 -14.61 7.43 4.53
CA TYR A 78 -14.57 7.37 3.07
C TYR A 78 -15.76 8.12 2.46
N ALA A 79 -15.46 9.00 1.52
CA ALA A 79 -16.43 9.52 0.59
C ALA A 79 -15.80 9.72 -0.78
N ASN A 80 -16.61 9.61 -1.81
CA ASN A 80 -16.16 9.89 -3.16
C ASN A 80 -15.74 11.36 -3.28
N THR A 81 -14.67 11.62 -4.03
CA THR A 81 -13.96 12.91 -4.05
C THR A 81 -14.53 13.91 -5.06
N HIS A 82 -15.61 13.56 -5.75
CA HIS A 82 -16.23 14.40 -6.78
C HIS A 82 -16.96 15.65 -6.24
N SER A 83 -17.13 15.78 -4.92
CA SER A 83 -17.67 16.99 -4.27
C SER A 83 -16.98 17.23 -2.93
N VAL A 84 -16.23 18.32 -2.81
CA VAL A 84 -15.46 18.68 -1.59
C VAL A 84 -16.34 19.25 -0.47
N SER A 85 -17.66 19.15 -0.62
CA SER A 85 -18.64 19.80 0.27
C SER A 85 -18.79 19.11 1.63
N SER A 86 -18.40 17.83 1.76
CA SER A 86 -18.46 17.10 3.02
C SER A 86 -17.11 16.97 3.72
N ALA A 87 -17.13 16.83 5.04
CA ALA A 87 -15.92 16.56 5.83
C ALA A 87 -15.23 15.26 5.39
N THR A 88 -15.99 14.22 5.04
CA THR A 88 -15.49 12.92 4.57
C THR A 88 -14.84 13.00 3.18
N ALA A 89 -15.38 13.82 2.27
CA ALA A 89 -14.78 14.01 0.95
C ALA A 89 -13.45 14.77 1.05
N ARG A 90 -13.39 15.81 1.91
CA ARG A 90 -12.12 16.49 2.24
C ARG A 90 -11.11 15.52 2.85
N GLN A 91 -11.56 14.64 3.74
CA GLN A 91 -10.68 13.66 4.37
C GLN A 91 -10.11 12.66 3.37
N THR A 92 -10.94 12.14 2.47
CA THR A 92 -10.50 11.21 1.42
C THR A 92 -9.52 11.88 0.44
N MET A 93 -9.73 13.16 0.12
CA MET A 93 -8.77 13.95 -0.66
C MET A 93 -7.43 14.10 0.06
N HIS A 94 -7.45 14.36 1.36
CA HIS A 94 -6.23 14.48 2.17
C HIS A 94 -5.40 13.20 2.12
N TYR A 95 -6.02 12.04 2.38
CA TYR A 95 -5.35 10.74 2.27
C TYR A 95 -4.69 10.53 0.90
N ARG A 96 -5.35 10.98 -0.17
CA ARG A 96 -4.82 10.84 -1.54
C ARG A 96 -3.58 11.70 -1.79
N GLU A 97 -3.55 12.91 -1.26
CA GLU A 97 -2.39 13.81 -1.39
C GLU A 97 -1.25 13.43 -0.45
N GLU A 98 -1.55 12.97 0.77
CA GLU A 98 -0.54 12.37 1.67
C GLU A 98 0.13 11.16 1.00
N ALA A 99 -0.66 10.25 0.43
CA ALA A 99 -0.13 9.11 -0.32
C ALA A 99 0.77 9.55 -1.48
N ARG A 100 0.38 10.61 -2.21
CA ARG A 100 1.20 11.16 -3.29
C ARG A 100 2.54 11.70 -2.76
N ASN A 101 2.52 12.42 -1.65
CA ASN A 101 3.71 12.99 -1.04
C ASN A 101 4.67 11.90 -0.53
N GLU A 102 4.15 10.82 0.05
CA GLU A 102 4.98 9.70 0.48
C GLU A 102 5.64 8.98 -0.69
N VAL A 103 4.91 8.76 -1.79
CA VAL A 103 5.51 8.21 -3.02
C VAL A 103 6.61 9.13 -3.56
N ARG A 104 6.41 10.46 -3.54
CA ARG A 104 7.46 11.41 -3.95
C ARG A 104 8.72 11.29 -3.09
N LYS A 105 8.56 11.22 -1.76
CA LYS A 105 9.68 11.05 -0.83
C LYS A 105 10.41 9.73 -1.08
N TYR A 106 9.66 8.63 -1.26
CA TYR A 106 10.22 7.31 -1.50
C TYR A 106 11.14 7.26 -2.73
N PHE A 107 10.72 7.92 -3.82
CA PHE A 107 11.48 7.99 -5.06
C PHE A 107 12.44 9.19 -5.15
N ASN A 108 12.58 9.98 -4.07
CA ASN A 108 13.36 11.22 -4.05
C ASN A 108 13.01 12.19 -5.19
N CYS A 109 11.71 12.32 -5.50
CA CYS A 109 11.22 13.22 -6.54
C CYS A 109 11.48 14.70 -6.20
N THR A 110 11.90 15.47 -7.19
CA THR A 110 12.12 16.93 -7.13
C THR A 110 10.87 17.70 -7.57
N SER A 111 10.88 19.03 -7.60
CA SER A 111 9.76 19.84 -8.12
C SER A 111 9.49 19.64 -9.61
N GLU A 112 10.44 19.10 -10.36
CA GLU A 112 10.31 18.85 -11.81
C GLU A 112 9.57 17.53 -12.09
N ASP A 113 9.50 16.64 -11.11
CA ASP A 113 8.88 15.33 -11.27
C ASP A 113 7.37 15.37 -11.02
N SER A 114 6.61 14.60 -11.80
CA SER A 114 5.18 14.41 -11.60
C SER A 114 4.87 12.99 -11.17
N VAL A 115 4.16 12.83 -10.05
CA VAL A 115 3.63 11.52 -9.64
C VAL A 115 2.20 11.43 -10.14
N ILE A 116 1.86 10.38 -10.87
CA ILE A 116 0.51 10.16 -11.42
C ILE A 116 0.05 8.77 -10.97
N PHE A 117 -1.17 8.69 -10.41
CA PHE A 117 -1.76 7.40 -10.07
C PHE A 117 -2.45 6.83 -11.31
N CYS A 118 -1.93 5.72 -11.83
CA CYS A 118 -2.36 5.14 -13.10
C CYS A 118 -3.33 3.96 -12.93
N GLY A 119 -3.98 3.81 -11.77
CA GLY A 119 -4.89 2.71 -11.49
C GLY A 119 -4.16 1.44 -11.05
N ALA A 120 -4.57 0.29 -11.59
CA ALA A 120 -4.12 -1.02 -11.12
C ALA A 120 -2.79 -1.46 -11.75
N GLY A 121 -1.71 -1.32 -10.96
CA GLY A 121 -0.41 -1.93 -11.25
C GLY A 121 0.40 -1.27 -12.38
N ALA A 122 1.58 -1.85 -12.64
CA ALA A 122 2.54 -1.33 -13.62
C ALA A 122 2.01 -1.36 -15.07
N THR A 123 1.21 -2.37 -15.42
CA THR A 123 0.61 -2.51 -16.75
C THR A 123 -0.29 -1.31 -17.07
N ALA A 124 -1.11 -0.87 -16.13
CA ALA A 124 -1.97 0.29 -16.32
C ALA A 124 -1.15 1.59 -16.47
N ALA A 125 -0.03 1.71 -15.74
CA ALA A 125 0.89 2.83 -15.88
C ALA A 125 1.55 2.89 -17.27
N ILE A 126 2.02 1.77 -17.80
CA ILE A 126 2.62 1.69 -19.14
C ILE A 126 1.58 2.07 -20.20
N ASN A 127 0.38 1.48 -20.12
CA ASN A 127 -0.71 1.81 -21.06
C ASN A 127 -1.06 3.29 -21.01
N LYS A 128 -1.12 3.88 -19.81
CA LYS A 128 -1.41 5.31 -19.64
C LYS A 128 -0.33 6.18 -20.26
N PHE A 129 0.94 5.82 -20.08
CA PHE A 129 2.06 6.53 -20.65
C PHE A 129 2.03 6.49 -22.19
N VAL A 130 1.79 5.32 -22.78
CA VAL A 130 1.65 5.16 -24.24
C VAL A 130 0.47 5.99 -24.76
N GLU A 131 -0.68 5.97 -24.09
CA GLU A 131 -1.84 6.79 -24.45
C GLU A 131 -1.50 8.30 -24.49
N MET A 132 -0.77 8.80 -23.49
CA MET A 132 -0.35 10.20 -23.41
C MET A 132 0.63 10.56 -24.52
N MET A 133 1.60 9.69 -24.82
CA MET A 133 2.57 9.95 -25.90
C MET A 133 1.91 9.94 -27.28
N CYS A 134 0.98 9.01 -27.53
CA CYS A 134 0.31 8.92 -28.82
C CYS A 134 -0.69 10.07 -29.07
N ARG A 135 -1.34 10.59 -28.02
CA ARG A 135 -2.29 11.71 -28.11
C ARG A 135 -1.66 13.10 -28.08
N SER A 136 -0.36 13.20 -27.82
CA SER A 136 0.38 14.47 -27.83
C SER A 136 0.99 14.81 -29.20
N ARG A 137 0.70 14.00 -30.22
CA ARG A 137 0.94 14.30 -31.64
C ARG A 137 -0.31 14.89 -32.27
#